data_AF-A0A496S564-F1
#
_entry.id   AF-A0A496S564-F1
#
_cell.length_a   1.000
_cell.length_b   1.000
_cell.length_c   1.000
_cell.angle_alpha   90.00
_cell.angle_beta   90.00
_cell.angle_gamma   90.00
#
_symmetry.space_group_name_H-M   'P 1'
#
loop_
_entity.id
_entity.type
_entity.pdbx_description
1 polymer ?
#
loop_
_entity_poly.entity_id
_entity_poly.type
_entity_poly.pdbx_seq_one_letter_code
_entity_poly.pdbx_strand_id
1 'polypeptide(L)'
;MNKDDMISHSSRSAMNITVYKVGKETKLNEHSPYFKKLQSVCENLLITANNRLWEFIPPETISNIKNNEIAIEIIYRSPQHFKTSFEDGHIQLDRLLIPLSGYYVFQNKQLTIIYGYQTYSPGPFINTKGFYEIKELLEAMDIKLD
;
A
#
# COMPACT_ATOMS: atom_id res chain seq x y z
N MET A 1 -16.45 -29.33 -12.96
CA MET A 1 -15.49 -28.74 -12.01
C MET A 1 -14.37 -28.14 -12.85
N ASN A 2 -14.44 -26.83 -13.11
CA ASN A 2 -13.58 -26.17 -14.09
C ASN A 2 -12.15 -26.09 -13.57
N LYS A 3 -11.19 -26.34 -14.47
CA LYS A 3 -9.74 -26.32 -14.22
C LYS A 3 -9.16 -24.89 -14.20
N ASP A 4 -10.02 -23.88 -14.11
CA ASP A 4 -9.66 -22.46 -14.27
C ASP A 4 -9.43 -21.73 -12.93
N ASP A 5 -9.66 -22.39 -11.78
CA ASP A 5 -9.40 -21.81 -10.45
C ASP A 5 -7.93 -21.89 -10.00
N MET A 6 -7.01 -22.28 -10.89
CA MET A 6 -5.56 -22.34 -10.62
C MET A 6 -4.77 -21.24 -11.33
N ILE A 7 -5.32 -20.04 -11.42
CA ILE A 7 -4.53 -18.86 -11.78
C ILE A 7 -3.60 -18.51 -10.60
N SER A 8 -2.41 -19.11 -10.64
CA SER A 8 -1.11 -18.56 -10.27
C SER A 8 -1.11 -17.52 -9.14
N HIS A 9 -0.97 -18.00 -7.89
CA HIS A 9 -0.51 -17.18 -6.77
C HIS A 9 1.03 -16.96 -6.81
N SER A 10 1.69 -17.05 -7.98
CA SER A 10 3.14 -17.25 -8.07
C SER A 10 3.95 -16.16 -8.79
N SER A 11 3.42 -14.95 -9.03
CA SER A 11 4.22 -13.88 -9.67
C SER A 11 4.18 -12.51 -8.99
N ARG A 12 3.34 -12.32 -7.96
CA ARG A 12 3.24 -11.05 -7.23
C ARG A 12 4.31 -10.96 -6.16
N SER A 13 5.54 -10.63 -6.56
CA SER A 13 6.66 -10.43 -5.64
C SER A 13 6.98 -8.96 -5.52
N ALA A 14 6.80 -8.40 -4.32
CA ALA A 14 7.47 -7.15 -3.98
C ALA A 14 8.99 -7.35 -4.14
N MET A 15 9.65 -6.33 -4.71
CA MET A 15 11.10 -6.20 -4.67
C MET A 15 11.52 -5.67 -3.31
N ASN A 16 10.85 -4.61 -2.85
CA ASN A 16 11.15 -3.93 -1.61
C ASN A 16 9.86 -3.56 -0.88
N ILE A 17 9.89 -3.67 0.45
CA ILE A 17 8.91 -3.05 1.33
C ILE A 17 9.69 -2.17 2.31
N THR A 18 9.38 -0.88 2.32
CA THR A 18 10.02 0.09 3.20
C THR A 18 8.98 0.69 4.12
N VAL A 19 9.27 0.70 5.42
CA VAL A 19 8.49 1.45 6.40
C VAL A 19 9.24 2.74 6.71
N TYR A 20 8.57 3.85 6.44
CA TYR A 20 9.02 5.20 6.78
C TYR A 20 8.46 5.57 8.15
N LYS A 21 9.30 6.14 9.01
CA LYS A 21 8.87 6.79 10.27
C LYS A 21 9.67 8.07 10.44
N VAL A 22 9.06 9.21 10.09
CA VAL A 22 9.63 10.55 10.28
C VAL A 22 11.06 10.63 9.70
N GLY A 23 11.19 10.29 8.42
CA GLY A 23 12.44 10.38 7.67
C GLY A 23 13.41 9.22 7.89
N LYS A 24 13.11 8.33 8.85
CA LYS A 24 13.84 7.08 8.99
C LYS A 24 13.23 6.00 8.11
N GLU A 25 14.06 5.36 7.29
CA GLU A 25 13.68 4.22 6.47
C GLU A 25 14.04 2.90 7.15
N THR A 26 13.09 1.96 7.18
CA THR A 26 13.31 0.57 7.59
C THR A 26 12.91 -0.35 6.47
N LYS A 27 13.89 -0.92 5.77
CA LYS A 27 13.66 -1.93 4.73
C LYS A 27 13.40 -3.27 5.38
N LEU A 28 12.30 -3.92 5.00
CA LEU A 28 11.96 -5.24 5.51
C LEU A 28 12.76 -6.32 4.78
N ASN A 29 13.23 -7.31 5.54
CA ASN A 29 13.89 -8.49 4.98
C ASN A 29 12.87 -9.34 4.22
N GLU A 30 13.13 -9.64 2.94
CA GLU A 30 12.25 -10.44 2.08
C GLU A 30 12.02 -11.88 2.57
N HIS A 31 12.91 -12.40 3.41
CA HIS A 31 12.78 -13.71 4.05
C HIS A 31 11.99 -13.68 5.36
N SER A 32 11.61 -12.49 5.85
CA SER A 32 10.80 -12.36 7.07
C SER A 32 9.36 -12.83 6.82
N PRO A 33 8.71 -13.52 7.78
CA PRO A 33 7.28 -13.83 7.68
C PRO A 33 6.42 -12.56 7.58
N TYR A 34 6.89 -11.44 8.13
CA TYR A 34 6.19 -10.16 8.07
C TYR A 34 6.20 -9.51 6.69
N PHE A 35 7.20 -9.81 5.84
CA PHE A 35 7.31 -9.22 4.51
C PHE A 35 6.11 -9.59 3.64
N LYS A 36 5.86 -10.89 3.49
CA LYS A 36 4.73 -11.40 2.70
C LYS A 36 3.40 -11.01 3.31
N LYS A 37 3.29 -11.05 4.64
CA LYS A 37 2.06 -10.66 5.34
C LYS A 37 1.73 -9.20 5.10
N LEU A 38 2.70 -8.29 5.22
CA LEU A 38 2.48 -6.86 5.00
C LEU A 38 2.16 -6.56 3.54
N GLN A 39 2.88 -7.19 2.59
CA GLN A 39 2.55 -7.10 1.18
C GLN A 39 1.08 -7.48 0.92
N SER A 40 0.66 -8.64 1.42
CA SER A 40 -0.70 -9.14 1.22
C SER A 40 -1.76 -8.21 1.83
N VAL A 41 -1.51 -7.65 3.01
CA VAL A 41 -2.43 -6.70 3.66
C VAL A 41 -2.57 -5.45 2.81
N CYS A 42 -1.45 -4.82 2.41
CA CYS A 42 -1.47 -3.61 1.58
C CYS A 42 -2.16 -3.82 0.23
N GLU A 43 -1.91 -4.96 -0.43
CA GLU A 43 -2.61 -5.34 -1.67
C GLU A 43 -4.12 -5.52 -1.44
N ASN A 44 -4.49 -6.18 -0.33
CA ASN A 44 -5.90 -6.34 0.03
C ASN A 44 -6.58 -4.99 0.28
N LEU A 45 -5.88 -4.02 0.88
CA LEU A 45 -6.42 -2.67 1.05
C LEU A 45 -6.77 -2.01 -0.28
N LEU A 46 -5.90 -2.17 -1.28
CA LEU A 46 -6.13 -1.64 -2.62
C LEU A 46 -7.30 -2.36 -3.30
N ILE A 47 -7.33 -3.69 -3.24
CA ILE A 47 -8.40 -4.51 -3.84
C ILE A 47 -9.76 -4.15 -3.22
N THR A 48 -9.80 -3.94 -1.91
CA THR A 48 -11.03 -3.65 -1.14
C THR A 48 -11.29 -2.16 -0.94
N ALA A 49 -10.54 -1.29 -1.63
CA ALA A 49 -10.79 0.14 -1.62
C ALA A 49 -12.24 0.42 -2.03
N ASN A 50 -12.85 1.39 -1.36
CA ASN A 50 -14.28 1.68 -1.48
C ASN A 50 -14.59 3.10 -1.96
N ASN A 51 -13.55 3.90 -2.23
CA ASN A 51 -13.68 5.22 -2.82
C ASN A 51 -12.38 5.61 -3.53
N ARG A 52 -12.47 6.62 -4.40
CA ARG A 52 -11.34 7.23 -5.08
C ARG A 52 -11.41 8.75 -4.91
N LEU A 53 -10.32 9.36 -4.48
CA LEU A 53 -10.20 10.82 -4.49
C LEU A 53 -9.84 11.28 -5.89
N TRP A 54 -10.35 12.44 -6.30
CA TRP A 54 -9.98 13.07 -7.56
C TRP A 54 -8.90 14.14 -7.30
N GLU A 55 -7.83 13.72 -6.64
CA GLU A 55 -6.76 14.59 -6.18
C GLU A 55 -5.45 14.25 -6.91
N PHE A 56 -4.75 15.30 -7.36
CA PHE A 56 -3.37 15.17 -7.83
C PHE A 56 -2.42 15.28 -6.65
N ILE A 57 -1.58 14.27 -6.45
CA ILE A 57 -0.55 14.27 -5.41
C ILE A 57 0.78 14.59 -6.06
N PRO A 58 1.32 15.80 -5.85
CA PRO A 58 2.57 16.19 -6.49
C PRO A 58 3.79 15.51 -5.83
N PRO A 59 4.93 15.41 -6.53
CA PRO A 59 6.13 14.71 -6.04
C PRO A 59 6.67 15.24 -4.71
N GLU A 60 6.54 16.53 -4.43
CA GLU A 60 6.90 17.15 -3.16
C GLU A 60 6.07 16.60 -2.00
N THR A 61 4.77 16.33 -2.21
CA THR A 61 3.90 15.71 -1.21
C THR A 61 4.33 14.28 -0.92
N ILE A 62 4.66 13.51 -1.95
CA ILE A 62 5.23 12.16 -1.79
C ILE A 62 6.51 12.20 -0.96
N SER A 63 7.40 13.15 -1.25
CA SER A 63 8.65 13.35 -0.52
C SER A 63 8.38 13.75 0.93
N ASN A 64 7.40 14.63 1.16
CA ASN A 64 6.97 15.04 2.49
C ASN A 64 6.43 13.86 3.31
N ILE A 65 5.58 13.01 2.73
CA ILE A 65 5.05 11.80 3.39
C ILE A 65 6.22 10.90 3.85
N LYS A 66 7.16 10.61 2.95
CA LYS A 66 8.31 9.74 3.27
C LYS A 66 9.23 10.33 4.35
N ASN A 67 9.38 11.66 4.37
CA ASN A 67 10.30 12.35 5.27
C ASN A 67 9.70 12.75 6.61
N ASN A 68 8.38 12.94 6.70
CA ASN A 68 7.75 13.55 7.87
C ASN A 68 6.62 12.71 8.48
N GLU A 69 6.13 11.70 7.77
CA GLU A 69 5.02 10.86 8.24
C GLU A 69 5.47 9.41 8.49
N ILE A 70 4.56 8.60 9.03
CA ILE A 70 4.66 7.15 9.02
C ILE A 70 3.99 6.66 7.74
N ALA A 71 4.70 5.87 6.95
CA ALA A 71 4.16 5.33 5.70
C ALA A 71 4.76 3.98 5.35
N ILE A 72 4.04 3.20 4.55
CA ILE A 72 4.56 1.98 3.92
C ILE A 72 4.69 2.23 2.43
N GLU A 73 5.85 1.91 1.86
CA GLU A 73 6.03 1.82 0.42
C GLU A 73 6.30 0.38 0.01
N ILE A 74 5.64 -0.06 -1.06
CA ILE A 74 5.92 -1.32 -1.74
C ILE A 74 6.37 -0.99 -3.15
N ILE A 75 7.54 -1.51 -3.54
CA ILE A 75 8.00 -1.49 -4.93
C ILE A 75 8.01 -2.92 -5.44
N TYR A 76 7.36 -3.17 -6.57
CA TYR A 76 7.27 -4.50 -7.18
C TYR A 76 8.42 -4.77 -8.14
N ARG A 77 8.79 -6.05 -8.30
CA ARG A 77 9.83 -6.46 -9.28
C ARG A 77 9.40 -6.22 -10.72
N SER A 78 8.11 -6.34 -10.98
CA SER A 78 7.48 -6.09 -12.26
C SER A 78 6.11 -5.43 -12.04
N PRO A 79 5.57 -4.76 -13.07
CA PRO A 79 4.22 -4.23 -12.99
C PRO A 79 3.20 -5.32 -12.66
N GLN A 80 2.29 -5.01 -11.75
CA GLN A 80 1.24 -5.89 -11.24
C GLN A 80 -0.12 -5.39 -11.70
N HIS A 81 -1.06 -6.31 -11.88
CA HIS A 81 -2.44 -6.00 -12.25
C HIS A 81 -3.37 -6.32 -11.09
N PHE A 82 -4.18 -5.34 -10.70
CA PHE A 82 -5.20 -5.50 -9.65
C PHE A 82 -6.57 -5.18 -10.22
N LYS A 83 -7.56 -5.95 -9.80
CA LYS A 83 -8.96 -5.58 -9.97
C LYS A 83 -9.42 -4.96 -8.66
N THR A 84 -9.85 -3.71 -8.69
CA THR A 84 -10.41 -3.04 -7.51
C THR A 84 -11.89 -3.38 -7.35
N SER A 85 -12.42 -3.33 -6.14
CA SER A 85 -13.83 -3.63 -5.87
C SER A 85 -14.77 -2.45 -6.20
N PHE A 86 -14.24 -1.22 -6.20
CA PHE A 86 -15.02 0.00 -6.34
C PHE A 86 -15.20 0.46 -7.79
N GLU A 87 -14.13 0.40 -8.59
CA GLU A 87 -14.21 0.59 -10.03
C GLU A 87 -13.99 -0.79 -10.65
N ASP A 88 -14.90 -1.26 -11.52
CA ASP A 88 -14.73 -2.48 -12.33
C ASP A 88 -13.49 -2.43 -13.27
N GLY A 89 -12.63 -1.42 -13.09
CA GLY A 89 -11.36 -1.23 -13.76
C GLY A 89 -10.25 -2.13 -13.20
N HIS A 90 -9.43 -2.59 -14.13
CA HIS A 90 -8.11 -3.12 -13.83
C HIS A 90 -7.13 -1.96 -13.74
N ILE A 91 -6.34 -1.94 -12.67
CA ILE A 91 -5.21 -1.02 -12.53
C ILE A 91 -3.90 -1.78 -12.71
N GLN A 92 -2.96 -1.15 -13.40
CA GLN A 92 -1.58 -1.61 -13.51
C GLN A 92 -0.69 -0.69 -12.68
N LEU A 93 0.17 -1.26 -11.84
CA LEU A 93 1.06 -0.50 -10.96
C LEU A 93 2.38 -1.22 -10.71
N ASP A 94 3.44 -0.48 -10.41
CA ASP A 94 4.73 -1.00 -9.94
C ASP A 94 5.06 -0.55 -8.52
N ARG A 95 4.22 0.30 -7.92
CA ARG A 95 4.40 0.81 -6.57
C ARG A 95 3.11 1.16 -5.83
N LEU A 96 3.16 1.02 -4.52
CA LEU A 96 2.16 1.52 -3.57
C LEU A 96 2.84 2.37 -2.51
N LEU A 97 2.16 3.42 -2.05
CA LEU A 97 2.51 4.21 -0.89
C LEU A 97 1.26 4.42 -0.04
N ILE A 98 1.31 4.01 1.21
CA ILE A 98 0.19 4.07 2.16
C ILE A 98 0.65 4.88 3.37
N PRO A 99 0.26 6.17 3.47
CA PRO A 99 0.44 6.96 4.68
C PRO A 99 -0.39 6.38 5.83
N LEU A 100 0.20 6.32 7.01
CA LEU A 100 -0.40 5.79 8.25
C LEU A 100 -0.52 6.83 9.36
N SER A 101 -0.09 8.06 9.09
CA SER A 101 -0.28 9.22 9.95
C SER A 101 -0.48 10.48 9.10
N GLY A 102 -0.70 11.63 9.74
CA GLY A 102 -0.68 12.92 9.04
C GLY A 102 -1.94 13.21 8.22
N TYR A 103 -1.79 14.04 7.19
CA TYR A 103 -2.93 14.61 6.45
C TYR A 103 -3.74 13.55 5.71
N TYR A 104 -3.08 12.50 5.23
CA TYR A 104 -3.67 11.46 4.39
C TYR A 104 -4.27 10.29 5.19
N VAL A 105 -4.37 10.44 6.52
CA VAL A 105 -5.17 9.58 7.40
C VAL A 105 -6.34 10.39 7.96
N PHE A 106 -7.52 10.14 7.41
CA PHE A 106 -8.72 10.87 7.81
C PHE A 106 -9.16 10.51 9.24
N GLN A 107 -9.96 11.38 9.87
CA GLN A 107 -10.37 11.29 11.29
C GLN A 107 -10.92 9.90 11.70
N ASN A 108 -11.54 9.17 10.77
CA ASN A 108 -12.09 7.83 10.99
C ASN A 108 -11.10 6.70 10.67
N LYS A 109 -9.79 6.98 10.69
CA LYS A 109 -8.73 6.02 10.34
C LYS A 109 -8.92 5.43 8.94
N GLN A 110 -9.38 6.26 8.01
CA GLN A 110 -9.42 5.87 6.60
C GLN A 110 -8.02 6.06 6.01
N LEU A 111 -7.57 5.07 5.26
CA LEU A 111 -6.25 5.05 4.64
C LEU A 111 -6.34 5.51 3.20
N THR A 112 -5.50 6.48 2.86
CA THR A 112 -5.21 6.82 1.47
C THR A 112 -4.22 5.81 0.90
N ILE A 113 -4.48 5.30 -0.29
CA ILE A 113 -3.64 4.35 -1.01
C ILE A 113 -3.21 5.03 -2.29
N ILE A 114 -1.96 5.49 -2.28
CA ILE A 114 -1.33 6.12 -3.43
C ILE A 114 -0.67 4.99 -4.23
N TYR A 115 -0.84 4.99 -5.53
CA TYR A 115 -0.28 3.97 -6.41
C TYR A 115 0.35 4.62 -7.64
N GLY A 116 1.13 3.86 -8.39
CA GLY A 116 1.80 4.40 -9.57
C GLY A 116 2.38 3.34 -10.49
N TYR A 117 2.72 3.77 -11.69
CA TYR A 117 3.51 3.01 -12.65
C TYR A 117 4.66 3.92 -13.10
N GLN A 118 5.91 3.56 -12.76
CA GLN A 118 7.12 4.39 -12.92
C GLN A 118 7.13 5.67 -12.06
N THR A 119 6.00 6.37 -11.98
CA THR A 119 5.73 7.52 -11.12
C THR A 119 4.37 7.33 -10.43
N TYR A 120 4.12 8.07 -9.34
CA TYR A 120 2.81 8.04 -8.69
C TYR A 120 1.74 8.67 -9.59
N SER A 121 0.57 8.02 -9.60
CA SER A 121 -0.57 8.41 -10.41
C SER A 121 -1.50 9.34 -9.60
N PRO A 122 -2.24 10.24 -10.28
CA PRO A 122 -3.32 10.96 -9.65
C PRO A 122 -4.47 10.02 -9.24
N GLY A 123 -5.24 10.50 -8.30
CA GLY A 123 -6.49 9.90 -7.87
C GLY A 123 -6.29 8.70 -6.96
N PRO A 124 -5.77 8.91 -5.74
CA PRO A 124 -5.52 7.83 -4.80
C PRO A 124 -6.83 7.16 -4.37
N PHE A 125 -6.72 5.91 -3.94
CA PHE A 125 -7.86 5.19 -3.39
C PHE A 125 -8.00 5.44 -1.90
N ILE A 126 -9.21 5.25 -1.38
CA ILE A 126 -9.46 5.22 0.06
C ILE A 126 -9.90 3.82 0.45
N ASN A 127 -9.38 3.34 1.57
CA ASN A 127 -9.89 2.18 2.29
C ASN A 127 -10.29 2.58 3.70
N THR A 128 -11.54 2.32 4.07
CA THR A 128 -12.09 2.74 5.38
C THR A 128 -12.04 1.66 6.46
N LYS A 129 -11.44 0.49 6.19
CA LYS A 129 -11.53 -0.68 7.08
C LYS A 129 -10.17 -1.23 7.54
N GLY A 130 -9.11 -1.00 6.79
CA GLY A 130 -7.86 -1.74 7.00
C GLY A 130 -6.78 -1.07 7.86
N PHE A 131 -7.05 0.08 8.48
CA PHE A 131 -6.06 0.75 9.34
C PHE A 131 -5.62 -0.14 10.50
N TYR A 132 -6.56 -0.77 11.20
CA TYR A 132 -6.25 -1.59 12.37
C TYR A 132 -5.44 -2.84 12.01
N GLU A 133 -5.74 -3.47 10.87
CA GLU A 133 -5.00 -4.64 10.39
C GLU A 133 -3.52 -4.31 10.11
N ILE A 134 -3.25 -3.17 9.46
CA ILE A 134 -1.86 -2.70 9.28
C ILE A 134 -1.21 -2.35 10.62
N LYS A 135 -1.94 -1.65 11.50
CA LYS A 135 -1.41 -1.23 12.80
C LYS A 135 -0.94 -2.44 13.63
N GLU A 136 -1.79 -3.45 13.78
CA GLU A 136 -1.44 -4.67 14.53
C GLU A 136 -0.21 -5.36 13.97
N LEU A 137 -0.09 -5.40 12.63
CA LEU A 137 1.04 -6.01 11.96
C LEU A 137 2.35 -5.24 12.18
N LEU A 138 2.30 -3.90 12.13
CA LEU A 138 3.46 -3.06 12.40
C LEU A 138 3.88 -3.11 13.88
N GLU A 139 2.93 -3.13 14.81
CA GLU A 139 3.23 -3.27 16.23
C GLU A 139 3.89 -4.62 16.55
N ALA A 140 3.47 -5.71 15.89
CA ALA A 140 4.13 -7.02 15.98
C ALA A 140 5.57 -7.04 15.43
N MET A 141 5.95 -5.99 14.69
CA MET A 141 7.30 -5.76 14.16
C MET A 141 8.08 -4.70 14.98
N ASP A 142 7.57 -4.33 16.17
CA ASP A 142 8.08 -3.25 17.02
C ASP A 142 8.05 -1.85 16.39
N ILE A 143 7.16 -1.64 15.40
CA ILE A 143 6.93 -0.34 14.76
C ILE A 143 5.63 0.25 15.29
N LYS A 144 5.74 1.16 16.28
CA LYS A 144 4.58 1.82 16.89
C LYS A 144 4.07 2.98 16.04
N LEU A 145 2.76 3.01 15.81
CA LEU A 145 2.03 4.16 15.27
C LEU A 145 1.61 5.04 16.46
N ASP A 146 2.23 6.21 16.59
CA ASP A 146 1.96 7.16 17.67
C ASP A 146 0.65 7.94 17.44
#